data_AF-A0A7K5CL34-F1
#
_entry.id   AF-A0A7K5CL34-F1
#
_cell.length_a   1.000
_cell.length_b   1.000
_cell.length_c   1.000
_cell.angle_alpha   90.00
_cell.angle_beta   90.00
_cell.angle_gamma   90.00
#
_symmetry.space_group_name_H-M   'P 1'
#
loop_
_entity.id
_entity.type
_entity.pdbx_description
1 polymer ?
#
loop_
_entity_poly.entity_id
_entity_poly.type
_entity_poly.pdbx_seq_one_letter_code
_entity_poly.pdbx_strand_id
1 'polypeptide(L)'
;QVCLKNPSSNTLAYNVVLVGRDARDFSLPKGNSVTIPAEKQGFVNVEFTFRFLRPAEAVLLLVSNKVDRIDGATMTFSLKAEVKSIEPLGMIKCRSPCYEL
;
A
#
# COMPACT_ATOMS: atom_id res chain seq x y z
N GLN A 1 2.83 7.17 1.07
CA GLN A 1 3.17 7.37 -0.35
C GLN A 1 4.64 7.07 -0.54
N VAL A 2 5.02 6.40 -1.64
CA VAL A 2 6.41 6.11 -2.01
C VAL A 2 6.78 7.00 -3.20
N CYS A 3 7.87 7.76 -3.09
CA CYS A 3 8.41 8.58 -4.18
C CYS A 3 9.44 7.76 -4.97
N LEU A 4 9.26 7.67 -6.27
CA LEU A 4 10.15 6.96 -7.19
C LEU A 4 10.83 7.98 -8.09
N LYS A 5 12.15 8.00 -8.13
CA LYS A 5 12.92 8.88 -9.02
C LYS A 5 13.47 8.07 -10.18
N ASN A 6 13.34 8.61 -11.39
CA ASN A 6 13.95 8.05 -12.58
C ASN A 6 15.12 8.95 -13.01
N PRO A 7 16.37 8.64 -12.61
CA PRO A 7 17.55 9.39 -13.04
C PRO A 7 18.02 9.00 -14.46
N SER A 8 17.37 8.04 -15.11
CA SER A 8 17.76 7.59 -16.45
C SER A 8 17.21 8.52 -17.54
N SER A 9 17.77 8.38 -18.74
CA SER A 9 17.34 9.07 -19.95
C SER A 9 16.12 8.42 -20.63
N ASN A 10 15.55 7.35 -20.05
CA ASN A 10 14.45 6.59 -20.65
C ASN A 10 13.23 6.57 -19.74
N THR A 11 12.05 6.38 -20.30
CA THR A 11 10.84 6.18 -19.52
C THR A 11 10.88 4.81 -18.85
N LEU A 12 10.66 4.77 -17.55
CA LEU A 12 10.55 3.52 -16.79
C LEU A 12 9.09 3.27 -16.44
N ALA A 13 8.65 2.03 -16.54
CA ALA A 13 7.34 1.65 -16.05
C ALA A 13 7.39 0.36 -15.24
N TYR A 14 6.44 0.26 -14.32
CA TYR A 14 6.41 -0.78 -13.31
C TYR A 14 4.99 -1.27 -13.09
N ASN A 15 4.86 -2.59 -13.00
CA ASN A 15 3.70 -3.22 -12.40
C ASN A 15 3.92 -3.31 -10.89
N VAL A 16 2.95 -2.81 -10.14
CA VAL A 16 2.97 -2.72 -8.68
C VAL A 16 2.12 -3.85 -8.12
N VAL A 17 2.68 -4.63 -7.20
CA VAL A 17 2.02 -5.77 -6.58
C VAL A 17 2.18 -5.68 -5.07
N LEU A 18 1.09 -5.89 -4.35
CA LEU A 18 1.10 -6.09 -2.90
C LEU A 18 1.15 -7.59 -2.61
N VAL A 19 2.16 -8.02 -1.86
CA VAL A 19 2.33 -9.42 -1.46
C VAL A 19 2.57 -9.52 0.04
N GLY A 20 2.34 -10.71 0.61
CA GLY A 20 2.47 -10.96 2.05
C GLY A 20 1.15 -11.29 2.73
N ARG A 21 1.23 -11.66 4.01
CA ARG A 21 0.10 -12.17 4.80
C ARG A 21 -1.04 -11.14 4.91
N ASP A 22 -0.68 -9.90 5.23
CA ASP A 22 -1.65 -8.83 5.46
C ASP A 22 -1.81 -7.93 4.23
N ALA A 23 -1.38 -8.37 3.03
CA ALA A 23 -1.47 -7.58 1.79
C ALA A 23 -2.90 -7.11 1.46
N ARG A 24 -3.91 -7.86 1.89
CA ARG A 24 -5.34 -7.49 1.74
C ARG A 24 -5.76 -6.29 2.59
N ASP A 25 -4.95 -5.92 3.58
CA ASP A 25 -5.14 -4.69 4.38
C ASP A 25 -4.57 -3.46 3.67
N PHE A 26 -3.84 -3.64 2.57
CA PHE A 26 -3.27 -2.55 1.79
C PHE A 26 -3.94 -2.47 0.42
N SER A 27 -4.04 -1.26 -0.13
CA SER A 27 -4.62 -1.04 -1.47
C SER A 27 -3.83 0.01 -2.26
N LEU A 28 -3.99 -0.06 -3.59
CA LEU A 28 -3.38 0.85 -4.55
C LEU A 28 -4.48 1.67 -5.22
N PRO A 29 -4.87 2.83 -4.66
CA PRO A 29 -6.06 3.58 -5.11
C PRO A 29 -5.95 4.08 -6.56
N LYS A 30 -4.72 4.25 -7.07
CA LYS A 30 -4.43 4.69 -8.44
C LYS A 30 -4.22 3.52 -9.43
N GLY A 31 -4.44 2.29 -8.98
CA GLY A 31 -4.17 1.08 -9.77
C GLY A 31 -2.76 0.53 -9.59
N ASN A 32 -2.47 -0.54 -10.33
CA ASN A 32 -1.28 -1.38 -10.18
C ASN A 32 -0.18 -1.08 -11.22
N SER A 33 -0.21 0.08 -11.87
CA SER A 33 0.80 0.48 -12.85
C SER A 33 1.30 1.88 -12.56
N VAL A 34 2.60 2.09 -12.69
CA VAL A 34 3.22 3.41 -12.58
C VAL A 34 4.22 3.59 -13.72
N THR A 35 4.15 4.74 -14.39
CA THR A 35 5.09 5.14 -15.43
C THR A 35 5.79 6.43 -14.98
N ILE A 36 7.10 6.46 -15.10
CA ILE A 36 7.96 7.55 -14.66
C ILE A 36 8.78 8.01 -15.86
N PRO A 37 8.49 9.18 -16.44
CA PRO A 37 9.28 9.73 -17.54
C PRO A 37 10.75 9.91 -17.18
N ALA A 38 11.62 9.96 -18.19
CA ALA A 38 13.04 10.24 -18.04
C ALA A 38 13.27 11.51 -17.19
N GLU A 39 14.23 11.45 -16.27
CA GLU A 39 14.63 12.56 -15.39
C GLU A 39 13.49 13.15 -14.53
N LYS A 40 12.37 12.42 -14.36
CA LYS A 40 11.23 12.81 -13.53
C LYS A 40 11.09 11.90 -12.31
N GLN A 41 10.15 12.27 -11.46
CA GLN A 41 9.72 11.46 -10.32
C GLN A 41 8.23 11.12 -10.44
N GLY A 42 7.87 9.96 -9.92
CA GLY A 42 6.50 9.47 -9.81
C GLY A 42 6.19 9.09 -8.37
N PHE A 43 4.91 8.81 -8.10
CA PHE A 43 4.45 8.44 -6.77
C PHE A 43 3.57 7.21 -6.82
N VAL A 44 3.82 6.28 -5.90
CA VAL A 44 2.92 5.17 -5.62
C VAL A 44 2.18 5.46 -4.32
N ASN A 45 0.87 5.58 -4.43
CA ASN A 45 0.00 5.70 -3.27
C ASN A 45 -0.34 4.31 -2.77
N VAL A 46 -0.17 4.11 -1.47
CA VAL A 46 -0.57 2.90 -0.76
C VAL A 46 -1.47 3.34 0.38
N GLU A 47 -2.66 2.77 0.45
CA GLU A 47 -3.60 2.98 1.54
C GLU A 47 -3.62 1.75 2.43
N PHE A 48 -3.90 1.95 3.71
CA PHE A 48 -4.04 0.88 4.70
C PHE A 48 -5.45 0.93 5.27
N THR A 49 -6.15 -0.19 5.20
CA THR A 49 -7.46 -0.42 5.82
C THR A 49 -7.27 -1.30 7.04
N PHE A 50 -7.46 -0.70 8.21
CA PHE A 50 -7.37 -1.39 9.47
C PHE A 50 -8.59 -2.33 9.68
N ARG A 51 -8.34 -3.63 9.88
CA ARG A 51 -9.39 -4.63 10.16
C ARG A 51 -9.29 -5.29 11.53
N PHE A 52 -8.07 -5.39 12.08
CA PHE A 52 -7.79 -6.08 13.33
C PHE A 52 -6.82 -5.26 14.17
N LEU A 53 -7.00 -5.24 15.49
CA LEU A 53 -6.10 -4.62 16.49
C LEU A 53 -4.78 -5.40 16.62
N ARG A 54 -4.02 -5.50 15.53
CA ARG A 54 -2.67 -6.07 15.47
C ARG A 54 -1.86 -5.36 14.39
N PRO A 55 -0.52 -5.37 14.47
CA PRO A 55 0.33 -4.94 13.37
C PRO A 55 0.02 -5.73 12.09
N ALA A 56 -0.03 -5.03 10.97
CA ALA A 56 -0.19 -5.57 9.64
C ALA A 56 1.11 -5.41 8.84
N GLU A 57 1.57 -6.49 8.22
CA GLU A 57 2.81 -6.51 7.45
C GLU A 57 2.59 -7.02 6.01
N ALA A 58 3.14 -6.29 5.05
CA ALA A 58 3.09 -6.61 3.64
C ALA A 58 4.35 -6.11 2.91
N VAL A 59 4.45 -6.42 1.62
CA VAL A 59 5.53 -5.97 0.75
C VAL A 59 4.93 -5.35 -0.50
N LEU A 60 5.40 -4.16 -0.84
CA LEU A 60 5.13 -3.51 -2.11
C LEU A 60 6.25 -3.86 -3.09
N LEU A 61 5.93 -4.65 -4.11
CA LEU A 61 6.85 -5.05 -5.16
C LEU A 61 6.58 -4.24 -6.43
N LEU A 62 7.61 -3.65 -7.01
CA LEU A 62 7.54 -2.94 -8.28
C LEU A 62 8.38 -3.71 -9.29
N VAL A 63 7.69 -4.48 -10.14
CA VAL A 63 8.32 -5.28 -11.17
C VAL A 63 8.38 -4.45 -12.43
N SER A 64 9.58 -4.23 -12.97
CA SER A 64 9.73 -3.48 -14.23
C SER A 64 8.94 -4.16 -15.33
N ASN A 65 8.20 -3.38 -16.11
CA ASN A 65 7.72 -3.82 -17.39
C ASN A 65 8.69 -3.31 -18.48
N LYS A 66 8.75 -4.02 -19.61
CA LYS A 66 9.54 -3.56 -20.75
C LYS A 66 8.81 -2.42 -21.43
N VAL A 67 9.36 -1.21 -21.33
CA VAL A 67 8.98 -0.07 -22.15
C VAL A 67 10.24 0.41 -22.87
N ASP A 68 10.12 0.70 -24.17
CA ASP A 68 11.24 1.16 -25.01
C ASP A 68 12.48 0.24 -24.99
N ARG A 69 12.28 -1.09 -24.86
CA ARG A 69 13.33 -2.13 -24.78
C ARG A 69 14.29 -1.99 -23.59
N ILE A 70 13.95 -1.18 -22.59
CA ILE A 70 14.76 -0.95 -21.40
C ILE A 70 14.00 -1.46 -20.18
N ASP A 71 14.72 -2.21 -19.35
CA ASP A 71 14.21 -2.73 -18.07
C ASP A 71 14.77 -1.89 -16.92
N GLY A 72 13.89 -1.44 -16.04
CA GLY A 72 14.26 -0.95 -14.73
C GLY A 72 14.58 -2.11 -13.76
N ALA A 73 15.27 -1.79 -12.67
CA ALA A 73 15.46 -2.75 -11.58
C ALA A 73 14.12 -3.02 -10.87
N THR A 74 13.88 -4.27 -10.47
CA THR A 74 12.77 -4.57 -9.56
C THR A 74 13.05 -3.94 -8.20
N MET A 75 12.07 -3.22 -7.64
CA MET A 75 12.17 -2.58 -6.34
C MET A 75 11.20 -3.21 -5.35
N THR A 76 11.60 -3.22 -4.08
CA THR A 76 10.82 -3.83 -3.00
C THR A 76 10.79 -2.89 -1.80
N PHE A 77 9.61 -2.65 -1.24
CA PHE A 77 9.43 -1.86 -0.03
C PHE A 77 8.70 -2.70 1.02
N SER A 78 9.25 -2.77 2.23
CA SER A 78 8.57 -3.37 3.38
C SER A 78 7.50 -2.42 3.90
N LEU A 79 6.28 -2.92 4.06
CA LEU A 79 5.14 -2.19 4.60
C LEU A 79 4.82 -2.72 6.00
N LYS A 80 4.74 -1.81 6.97
CA LYS A 80 4.29 -2.11 8.32
C LYS A 80 3.32 -1.01 8.78
N ALA A 81 2.14 -1.41 9.20
CA ALA A 81 1.11 -0.52 9.72
C ALA A 81 0.60 -1.01 11.07
N GLU A 82 0.34 -0.09 11.98
CA GLU A 82 -0.14 -0.37 13.33
C GLU A 82 -1.01 0.78 13.81
N VAL A 83 -2.19 0.48 14.35
CA VAL A 83 -3.06 1.45 15.02
C VAL A 83 -2.76 1.40 16.51
N LYS A 84 -2.21 2.49 17.05
CA LYS A 84 -1.78 2.58 18.45
C LYS A 84 -2.89 2.95 19.43
N SER A 85 -3.87 3.72 18.98
CA SER A 85 -4.99 4.18 19.80
C SER A 85 -6.22 4.40 18.93
N ILE A 86 -7.40 4.08 19.47
CA ILE A 86 -8.70 4.42 18.89
C ILE A 86 -9.47 5.20 19.95
N GLU A 87 -9.62 6.51 19.73
CA GLU A 87 -10.36 7.37 20.64
C GLU A 87 -11.85 7.37 20.27
N PRO A 88 -12.76 7.00 21.19
CA PRO A 88 -14.18 7.04 20.92
C PRO A 88 -14.66 8.49 20.85
N LEU A 89 -15.41 8.83 19.79
CA LEU A 89 -16.04 10.15 19.66
C LEU A 89 -17.21 10.35 20.62
N GLY A 90 -17.74 9.27 21.19
CA GLY A 90 -18.85 9.28 22.14
C GLY A 90 -19.19 7.86 22.61
N MET A 91 -19.98 7.78 23.67
CA MET A 91 -20.41 6.49 24.24
C MET A 91 -21.93 6.45 24.30
N ILE A 92 -22.51 5.40 23.71
CA ILE A 92 -23.95 5.15 23.78
C ILE A 92 -24.18 4.04 24.81
N LYS A 93 -25.02 4.32 25.81
CA LYS A 93 -25.42 3.33 26.82
C LYS A 93 -26.78 2.76 26.46
N CYS A 94 -26.88 1.43 26.35
CA CYS A 94 -28.11 0.72 26.05
C CYS A 94 -28.34 -0.40 27.08
N ARG A 95 -29.61 -0.70 27.39
CA ARG A 95 -29.99 -1.90 28.15
C ARG A 95 -30.52 -2.94 27.17
N SER A 96 -30.02 -4.17 27.23
CA SER A 96 -30.57 -5.32 26.51
C SER A 96 -31.11 -6.34 27.52
N PRO A 97 -32.23 -7.02 27.24
CA PRO A 97 -32.63 -8.16 28.06
C PRO A 97 -31.55 -9.25 27.94
N CYS A 98 -31.00 -9.69 29.07
CA CYS A 98 -30.15 -10.87 29.12
C CYS A 98 -31.06 -12.11 29.15
N TYR A 99 -30.67 -13.19 28.49
CA TYR A 99 -31.34 -14.48 28.69
C TYR A 99 -31.13 -14.92 30.15
N GLU A 100 -32.22 -15.27 30.83
CA GLU A 100 -32.20 -15.94 32.13
C GLU A 100 -32.10 -17.46 31.90
N LEU A 101 -31.28 -18.15 32.71
CA LEU A 101 -31.03 -19.60 32.66
C LEU A 101 -32.07 -20.38 33.48
#